data_AF-A0A9D6U3N6-F1
#
_entry.id   AF-A0A9D6U3N6-F1
#
_cell.length_a   1.000
_cell.length_b   1.000
_cell.length_c   1.000
_cell.angle_alpha   90.00
_cell.angle_beta   90.00
_cell.angle_gamma   90.00
#
_symmetry.space_group_name_H-M   'P 1'
#
loop_
_entity.id
_entity.type
_entity.pdbx_description
1 polymer ?
#
loop_
_entity_poly.entity_id
_entity_poly.type
_entity_poly.pdbx_seq_one_letter_code
_entity_poly.pdbx_strand_id
1 'polypeptide(L)'
;MENNIGILVMSCDTYYDLWNPFFYFFEKYWADCPYPVYLATNSKTYSRKEIKSIHSNKFTNWSDETFSILEKYPHDYLIYFQDDYFLTKKVSTPVIEALIEKMMLQNADYLRLFPSLGPDLPIENEKQIGIIGKDADYRTSLQCAIWKKNTFLSLLKKEETNWDFEINSPSRSKDYLFLSLIKQTKGHIRTHTYPITYYYKTAVFKGMWMPEVIEICQKEGINIDLNYRKVQTRKEKFYRKFYYLSPVFLRHVYDFIYNKYINW
;
A
#
# COMPACT_ATOMS: atom_id res chain seq x y z
N MET A 1 4.33 22.32 -11.26
CA MET A 1 3.96 21.58 -10.03
C MET A 1 3.96 20.08 -10.26
N GLU A 2 3.56 19.59 -11.44
CA GLU A 2 3.59 18.16 -11.84
C GLU A 2 4.96 17.45 -11.71
N ASN A 3 6.07 18.18 -11.68
CA ASN A 3 7.42 17.60 -11.75
C ASN A 3 8.03 17.14 -10.41
N ASN A 4 7.28 17.13 -9.31
CA ASN A 4 7.83 16.78 -7.98
C ASN A 4 7.04 15.67 -7.26
N ILE A 5 6.31 14.85 -8.02
CA ILE A 5 5.55 13.70 -7.54
C ILE A 5 5.91 12.51 -8.40
N GLY A 6 6.13 11.35 -7.78
CA GLY A 6 6.20 10.08 -8.49
C GLY A 6 5.39 9.00 -7.79
N ILE A 7 5.30 7.84 -8.44
CA ILE A 7 4.74 6.64 -7.82
C ILE A 7 5.89 5.81 -7.27
N LEU A 8 5.79 5.37 -6.02
CA LEU A 8 6.72 4.43 -5.42
C LEU A 8 5.97 3.14 -5.06
N VAL A 9 6.28 2.06 -5.78
CA VAL A 9 5.82 0.71 -5.48
C VAL A 9 6.88 0.04 -4.61
N MET A 10 6.57 -0.16 -3.33
CA MET A 10 7.46 -0.86 -2.42
C MET A 10 7.32 -2.37 -2.58
N SER A 11 8.46 -3.05 -2.72
CA SER A 11 8.58 -4.50 -2.81
C SER A 11 9.94 -4.96 -2.26
N CYS A 12 10.24 -6.26 -2.41
CA CYS A 12 11.52 -6.87 -2.14
C CYS A 12 11.79 -8.04 -3.10
N ASP A 13 13.03 -8.51 -3.16
CA ASP A 13 13.48 -9.49 -4.15
C ASP A 13 12.78 -10.86 -4.04
N THR A 14 12.19 -11.17 -2.88
CA THR A 14 11.43 -12.40 -2.60
C THR A 14 9.97 -12.33 -3.05
N TYR A 15 9.51 -11.15 -3.48
CA TYR A 15 8.17 -10.92 -4.03
C TYR A 15 8.20 -10.59 -5.53
N TYR A 16 9.29 -10.97 -6.22
CA TYR A 16 9.45 -10.71 -7.64
C TYR A 16 8.36 -11.33 -8.53
N ASP A 17 7.71 -12.39 -8.05
CA ASP A 17 6.58 -13.03 -8.71
C ASP A 17 5.32 -12.13 -8.76
N LEU A 18 5.25 -11.08 -7.92
CA LEU A 18 4.15 -10.13 -7.93
C LEU A 18 4.32 -9.01 -8.95
N TRP A 19 5.54 -8.69 -9.37
CA TRP A 19 5.82 -7.47 -10.12
C TRP A 19 5.11 -7.44 -11.47
N ASN A 20 5.20 -8.54 -12.23
CA ASN A 20 4.56 -8.58 -13.54
C ASN A 20 3.03 -8.51 -13.47
N PRO A 21 2.36 -9.30 -12.60
CA PRO A 21 0.93 -9.12 -12.34
C PRO A 21 0.56 -7.71 -11.86
N PHE A 22 1.29 -7.15 -10.89
CA PHE A 22 1.03 -5.80 -10.36
C PHE A 22 1.06 -4.77 -11.47
N PHE A 23 2.15 -4.70 -12.24
CA PHE A 23 2.30 -3.69 -13.29
C PHE A 23 1.36 -3.92 -14.47
N TYR A 24 0.95 -5.15 -14.75
CA TYR A 24 -0.12 -5.41 -15.70
C TYR A 24 -1.43 -4.75 -15.27
N PHE A 25 -1.88 -4.98 -14.03
CA PHE A 25 -3.12 -4.37 -13.55
C PHE A 25 -2.98 -2.85 -13.37
N PHE A 26 -1.79 -2.39 -12.98
CA PHE A 26 -1.48 -0.97 -12.90
C PHE A 26 -1.71 -0.28 -14.25
N GLU A 27 -1.06 -0.76 -15.32
CA GLU A 27 -1.18 -0.20 -16.67
C GLU A 27 -2.60 -0.36 -17.23
N LYS A 28 -3.25 -1.50 -16.99
CA LYS A 28 -4.64 -1.73 -17.42
C LYS A 28 -5.62 -0.71 -16.83
N TYR A 29 -5.43 -0.36 -15.56
CA TYR A 29 -6.37 0.48 -14.83
C TYR A 29 -5.94 1.94 -14.69
N TRP A 30 -4.69 2.28 -14.99
CA TRP A 30 -4.18 3.65 -14.94
C TRP A 30 -3.26 3.96 -16.13
N ALA A 31 -3.72 3.64 -17.33
CA ALA A 31 -2.97 3.81 -18.58
C ALA A 31 -2.55 5.27 -18.87
N ASP A 32 -3.30 6.24 -18.35
CA ASP A 32 -3.08 7.68 -18.47
C ASP A 32 -2.39 8.28 -17.21
N CYS A 33 -1.63 7.46 -16.47
CA CYS A 33 -0.85 7.93 -15.33
C CYS A 33 0.25 8.91 -15.79
N PRO A 34 0.24 10.18 -15.33
CA PRO A 34 1.24 11.17 -15.72
C PRO A 34 2.53 11.08 -14.89
N TYR A 35 2.52 10.29 -13.80
CA TYR A 35 3.61 10.24 -12.83
C TYR A 35 4.68 9.22 -13.23
N PRO A 36 5.97 9.54 -13.06
CA PRO A 36 7.03 8.54 -13.21
C PRO A 36 6.89 7.45 -12.15
N VAL A 37 7.02 6.20 -12.56
CA VAL A 37 6.79 5.03 -11.70
C VAL A 37 8.13 4.39 -11.31
N TYR A 38 8.30 4.15 -10.02
CA TYR A 38 9.48 3.53 -9.44
C TYR A 38 9.10 2.23 -8.71
N LEU A 39 9.79 1.15 -9.00
CA LEU A 39 9.75 -0.09 -8.23
C LEU A 39 10.95 -0.11 -7.27
N ALA A 40 10.69 -0.16 -5.98
CA ALA A 40 11.71 -0.31 -4.96
C ALA A 40 11.94 -1.79 -4.63
N THR A 41 13.20 -2.23 -4.68
CA THR A 41 13.61 -3.62 -4.40
C THR A 41 14.93 -3.65 -3.61
N ASN A 42 15.37 -4.84 -3.19
CA ASN A 42 16.68 -4.96 -2.53
C ASN A 42 17.81 -4.78 -3.54
N SER A 43 17.78 -5.59 -4.61
CA SER A 43 18.84 -5.63 -5.62
C SER A 43 18.37 -6.05 -7.01
N LYS A 44 17.30 -6.85 -7.10
CA LYS A 44 16.81 -7.34 -8.39
C LYS A 44 16.17 -6.20 -9.19
N THR A 45 16.55 -6.10 -10.46
CA THR A 45 15.98 -5.14 -11.42
C THR A 45 14.80 -5.75 -12.16
N TYR A 46 13.70 -4.99 -12.25
CA TYR A 46 12.56 -5.33 -13.08
C TYR A 46 12.65 -4.59 -14.42
N SER A 47 12.78 -5.34 -15.51
CA SER A 47 12.88 -4.76 -16.86
C SER A 47 11.49 -4.65 -17.48
N ARG A 48 10.83 -3.51 -17.29
CA ARG A 48 9.59 -3.13 -17.99
C ARG A 48 9.68 -1.68 -18.44
N LYS A 49 9.21 -1.40 -19.64
CA LYS A 49 9.25 -0.06 -20.22
C LYS A 49 8.56 0.92 -19.25
N GLU A 50 9.14 2.11 -19.06
CA GLU A 50 8.58 3.21 -18.26
C GLU A 50 8.57 2.98 -16.73
N ILE A 51 8.96 1.80 -16.26
CA ILE A 51 9.15 1.51 -14.82
C ILE A 51 10.64 1.59 -14.48
N LYS A 52 11.00 2.49 -13.56
CA LYS A 52 12.38 2.63 -13.06
C LYS A 52 12.58 1.79 -11.81
N SER A 53 13.71 1.11 -11.67
CA SER A 53 14.03 0.40 -10.42
C SER A 53 14.85 1.31 -9.49
N ILE A 54 14.55 1.29 -8.19
CA ILE A 54 15.39 1.87 -7.13
C ILE A 54 15.78 0.73 -6.19
N HIS A 55 17.08 0.57 -5.96
CA HIS A 55 17.58 -0.51 -5.11
C HIS A 55 17.99 0.03 -3.75
N SER A 56 17.57 -0.63 -2.68
CA SER A 56 18.07 -0.31 -1.34
C SER A 56 19.55 -0.68 -1.23
N ASN A 57 20.01 -1.71 -1.97
CA ASN A 57 21.30 -2.36 -1.84
C ASN A 57 21.56 -2.84 -0.40
N LYS A 58 20.48 -3.16 0.32
CA LYS A 58 20.47 -3.67 1.68
C LYS A 58 19.57 -4.90 1.74
N PHE A 59 19.96 -5.84 2.61
CA PHE A 59 19.19 -7.04 2.94
C PHE A 59 19.06 -7.09 4.46
N THR A 60 18.30 -6.15 5.02
CA THR A 60 18.20 -5.96 6.48
C THR A 60 16.75 -6.02 6.91
N ASN A 61 16.17 -4.89 7.29
CA ASN A 61 14.79 -4.75 7.72
C ASN A 61 14.09 -3.70 6.85
N TRP A 62 12.76 -3.74 6.87
CA TRP A 62 11.93 -2.88 6.04
C TRP A 62 12.25 -1.40 6.23
N SER A 63 12.45 -0.93 7.47
CA SER A 63 12.71 0.50 7.73
C SER A 63 14.04 1.00 7.16
N ASP A 64 15.13 0.23 7.32
CA ASP A 64 16.46 0.61 6.85
C ASP A 64 16.58 0.56 5.32
N GLU A 65 15.86 -0.39 4.71
CA GLU A 65 15.72 -0.51 3.26
C GLU A 65 14.90 0.66 2.72
N THR A 66 13.74 0.95 3.32
CA THR A 66 12.87 2.07 2.95
C THR A 66 13.60 3.40 3.07
N PHE A 67 14.37 3.61 4.14
CA PHE A 67 15.20 4.80 4.30
C PHE A 67 16.17 4.96 3.13
N SER A 68 16.89 3.89 2.76
CA SER A 68 17.83 3.96 1.62
C SER A 68 17.13 4.20 0.29
N ILE A 69 15.91 3.68 0.10
CA ILE A 69 15.11 3.91 -1.10
C ILE A 69 14.70 5.38 -1.18
N LEU A 70 14.16 5.93 -0.09
CA LEU A 70 13.67 7.30 -0.04
C LEU A 70 14.80 8.33 -0.21
N GLU A 71 16.00 8.07 0.29
CA GLU A 71 17.20 8.91 0.03
C GLU A 71 17.56 9.00 -1.46
N LYS A 72 17.30 7.93 -2.23
CA LYS A 72 17.55 7.87 -3.67
C LYS A 72 16.35 8.35 -4.50
N TYR A 73 15.20 8.55 -3.87
CA TYR A 73 13.96 8.88 -4.54
C TYR A 73 13.95 10.39 -4.90
N PRO A 74 13.80 10.74 -6.18
CA PRO A 74 14.11 12.11 -6.65
C PRO A 74 13.00 13.13 -6.40
N HIS A 75 11.82 12.70 -5.93
CA HIS A 75 10.65 13.57 -5.76
C HIS A 75 10.39 13.85 -4.28
N ASP A 76 9.78 14.99 -3.96
CA ASP A 76 9.43 15.35 -2.59
C ASP A 76 8.10 14.77 -2.14
N TYR A 77 7.27 14.34 -3.09
CA TYR A 77 6.03 13.61 -2.82
C TYR A 77 6.03 12.27 -3.52
N LEU A 78 5.44 11.27 -2.88
CA LEU A 78 5.26 9.95 -3.43
C LEU A 78 3.82 9.50 -3.29
N ILE A 79 3.27 8.94 -4.36
CA ILE A 79 2.07 8.10 -4.29
C ILE A 79 2.56 6.68 -4.00
N TYR A 80 2.35 6.25 -2.76
CA TYR A 80 2.84 4.98 -2.23
C TYR A 80 1.92 3.83 -2.62
N PHE A 81 2.51 2.72 -3.05
CA PHE A 81 1.85 1.44 -3.29
C PHE A 81 2.65 0.30 -2.64
N GLN A 82 1.94 -0.76 -2.26
CA GLN A 82 2.56 -2.08 -2.05
C GLN A 82 2.30 -2.94 -3.29
N ASP A 83 3.25 -3.80 -3.61
CA ASP A 83 3.24 -4.71 -4.76
C ASP A 83 2.13 -5.77 -4.73
N ASP A 84 1.45 -5.97 -3.60
CA ASP A 84 0.38 -6.94 -3.40
C ASP A 84 -1.04 -6.33 -3.50
N TYR A 85 -1.18 -5.03 -3.77
CA TYR A 85 -2.48 -4.37 -3.97
C TYR A 85 -2.80 -4.12 -5.45
N PHE A 86 -3.21 -5.16 -6.16
CA PHE A 86 -3.55 -5.05 -7.58
C PHE A 86 -4.80 -4.18 -7.79
N LEU A 87 -4.68 -3.17 -8.66
CA LEU A 87 -5.82 -2.35 -9.09
C LEU A 87 -6.90 -3.23 -9.73
N THR A 88 -8.15 -2.86 -9.53
CA THR A 88 -9.32 -3.60 -10.04
C THR A 88 -10.33 -2.71 -10.78
N LYS A 89 -10.14 -1.39 -10.74
CA LYS A 89 -10.99 -0.39 -11.41
C LYS A 89 -10.13 0.72 -11.96
N LYS A 90 -10.61 1.37 -13.02
CA LYS A 90 -9.94 2.51 -13.64
C LYS A 90 -9.70 3.62 -12.61
N VAL A 91 -8.46 4.09 -12.53
CA VAL A 91 -8.06 5.27 -11.76
C VAL A 91 -8.35 6.50 -12.60
N SER A 92 -8.90 7.53 -11.96
CA SER A 92 -9.18 8.81 -12.61
C SER A 92 -8.07 9.79 -12.28
N THR A 93 -7.16 10.05 -13.23
CA THR A 93 -6.07 11.03 -13.07
C THR A 93 -6.56 12.39 -12.59
N PRO A 94 -7.64 13.00 -13.15
CA PRO A 94 -8.15 14.28 -12.67
C PRO A 94 -8.60 14.26 -11.20
N VAL A 95 -9.11 13.11 -10.70
CA VAL A 95 -9.50 12.97 -9.30
C VAL A 95 -8.26 12.90 -8.40
N ILE A 96 -7.21 12.18 -8.82
CA ILE A 96 -5.95 12.11 -8.08
C ILE A 96 -5.27 13.48 -8.03
N GLU A 97 -5.23 14.21 -9.13
CA GLU A 97 -4.70 15.59 -9.20
C GLU A 97 -5.46 16.53 -8.27
N ALA A 98 -6.79 16.52 -8.30
CA ALA A 98 -7.61 17.33 -7.39
C ALA A 98 -7.37 17.00 -5.90
N LEU A 99 -7.08 15.73 -5.57
CA LEU A 99 -6.75 15.32 -4.21
C LEU A 99 -5.36 15.78 -3.77
N ILE A 100 -4.38 15.73 -4.69
CA ILE A 100 -3.03 16.26 -4.46
C ILE A 100 -3.11 17.77 -4.20
N GLU A 101 -3.85 18.52 -5.03
CA GLU A 101 -4.06 19.95 -4.83
C GLU A 101 -4.67 20.25 -3.46
N LYS A 102 -5.69 19.49 -3.05
CA LYS A 102 -6.30 19.62 -1.73
C LYS A 102 -5.29 19.36 -0.60
N MET A 103 -4.49 18.30 -0.71
CA MET A 103 -3.44 18.00 0.27
C MET A 103 -2.44 19.15 0.39
N MET A 104 -2.00 19.72 -0.75
CA MET A 104 -1.06 20.84 -0.78
C MET A 104 -1.66 22.13 -0.21
N LEU A 105 -2.92 22.45 -0.53
CA LEU A 105 -3.63 23.61 -0.01
C LEU A 105 -3.77 23.58 1.52
N GLN A 106 -3.94 22.39 2.09
CA GLN A 106 -3.99 22.18 3.54
C GLN A 106 -2.58 22.09 4.16
N ASN A 107 -1.52 22.11 3.36
CA ASN A 107 -0.14 21.84 3.79
C ASN A 107 -0.05 20.53 4.60
N ALA A 108 -0.77 19.50 4.15
CA ALA A 108 -0.78 18.19 4.78
C ALA A 108 0.41 17.34 4.33
N ASP A 109 0.87 16.46 5.21
CA ASP A 109 2.04 15.59 4.99
C ASP A 109 1.66 14.21 4.45
N TYR A 110 0.40 13.82 4.63
CA TYR A 110 -0.13 12.52 4.24
C TYR A 110 -1.59 12.63 3.83
N LEU A 111 -1.96 11.95 2.75
CA LEU A 111 -3.33 11.75 2.33
C LEU A 111 -3.60 10.28 2.00
N ARG A 112 -4.40 9.61 2.82
CA ARG A 112 -4.85 8.23 2.58
C ARG A 112 -5.84 8.16 1.43
N LEU A 113 -5.48 7.42 0.37
CA LEU A 113 -6.32 7.22 -0.83
C LEU A 113 -7.20 5.97 -0.75
N PHE A 114 -6.93 5.08 0.19
CA PHE A 114 -7.81 3.95 0.50
C PHE A 114 -8.23 4.00 1.98
N PRO A 115 -9.42 4.51 2.30
CA PRO A 115 -9.83 4.76 3.68
C PRO A 115 -10.38 3.48 4.31
N SER A 116 -9.54 2.46 4.58
CA SER A 116 -9.95 1.30 5.39
C SER A 116 -10.52 1.75 6.75
N LEU A 117 -9.86 2.74 7.35
CA LEU A 117 -10.42 3.63 8.37
C LEU A 117 -10.55 5.03 7.75
N GLY A 118 -11.72 5.66 7.94
CA GLY A 118 -11.98 7.02 7.47
C GLY A 118 -11.31 8.05 8.38
N PRO A 119 -11.46 9.36 8.09
CA PRO A 119 -11.01 10.42 8.98
C PRO A 119 -11.84 10.45 10.27
N ASP A 120 -11.24 11.01 11.33
CA ASP A 120 -11.86 11.20 12.64
C ASP A 120 -12.58 12.55 12.76
N LEU A 121 -12.08 13.56 12.03
CA LEU A 121 -12.60 14.92 12.08
C LEU A 121 -12.88 15.46 10.67
N PRO A 122 -13.95 16.25 10.47
CA PRO A 122 -14.22 16.91 9.21
C PRO A 122 -13.28 18.11 8.99
N ILE A 123 -13.14 18.54 7.74
CA ILE A 123 -12.59 19.85 7.37
C ILE A 123 -13.77 20.73 6.95
N GLU A 124 -13.79 21.98 7.40
CA GLU A 124 -14.86 22.92 7.07
C GLU A 124 -14.98 23.12 5.56
N ASN A 125 -16.21 23.07 5.03
CA ASN A 125 -16.53 23.20 3.60
C ASN A 125 -15.88 22.15 2.68
N GLU A 126 -15.38 21.04 3.22
CA GLU A 126 -14.77 19.96 2.44
C GLU A 126 -15.56 18.65 2.60
N LYS A 127 -15.80 17.96 1.47
CA LYS A 127 -16.69 16.79 1.40
C LYS A 127 -15.96 15.52 0.97
N GLN A 128 -14.73 15.61 0.48
CA GLN A 128 -13.96 14.48 -0.03
C GLN A 128 -12.91 14.00 0.97
N ILE A 129 -12.34 14.89 1.80
CA ILE A 129 -11.26 14.58 2.73
C ILE A 129 -11.59 15.07 4.14
N GLY A 130 -11.02 14.41 5.15
CA GLY A 130 -11.06 14.84 6.54
C GLY A 130 -9.72 14.56 7.23
N ILE A 131 -9.61 14.97 8.49
CA ILE A 131 -8.39 14.85 9.29
C ILE A 131 -8.38 13.50 10.01
N ILE A 132 -7.22 12.83 9.97
CA ILE A 132 -6.95 11.66 10.82
C ILE A 132 -6.47 12.18 12.18
N GLY A 133 -7.17 11.78 13.24
CA GLY A 133 -6.90 12.17 14.62
C GLY A 133 -5.51 11.77 15.08
N LYS A 134 -4.95 12.52 16.03
CA LYS A 134 -3.56 12.33 16.49
C LYS A 134 -3.29 10.97 17.14
N ASP A 135 -4.33 10.40 17.76
CA ASP A 135 -4.30 9.12 18.45
C ASP A 135 -5.07 8.03 17.69
N ALA A 136 -5.36 8.24 16.40
CA ALA A 136 -6.08 7.27 15.59
C ALA A 136 -5.26 6.00 15.34
N ASP A 137 -5.92 4.85 15.42
CA ASP A 137 -5.33 3.57 15.04
C ASP A 137 -4.92 3.57 13.55
N TYR A 138 -3.77 2.97 13.25
CA TYR A 138 -3.23 2.89 11.89
C TYR A 138 -3.14 4.25 11.19
N ARG A 139 -2.88 5.34 11.93
CA ARG A 139 -2.78 6.71 11.40
C ARG A 139 -1.88 6.82 10.18
N THR A 140 -0.80 6.06 10.17
CA THR A 140 0.27 5.99 9.17
C THR A 140 0.18 4.75 8.28
N SER A 141 -1.03 4.24 8.03
CA SER A 141 -1.20 3.01 7.25
C SER A 141 -0.46 3.05 5.90
N LEU A 142 0.19 1.94 5.57
CA LEU A 142 0.96 1.71 4.34
C LEU A 142 0.09 1.26 3.17
N GLN A 143 -1.24 1.30 3.32
CA GLN A 143 -2.13 1.28 2.17
C GLN A 143 -1.90 2.48 1.24
N CYS A 144 -2.48 2.45 0.04
CA CYS A 144 -2.19 3.49 -0.95
C CYS A 144 -2.52 4.89 -0.41
N ALA A 145 -1.52 5.75 -0.47
CA ALA A 145 -1.55 7.10 0.08
C ALA A 145 -0.55 8.01 -0.62
N ILE A 146 -0.79 9.30 -0.55
CA ILE A 146 0.18 10.32 -0.95
C ILE A 146 0.95 10.73 0.30
N TRP A 147 2.28 10.77 0.21
CA TRP A 147 3.17 11.16 1.29
C TRP A 147 4.05 12.31 0.85
N LYS A 148 4.37 13.19 1.78
CA LYS A 148 5.57 14.01 1.74
C LYS A 148 6.77 13.16 2.15
N LYS A 149 7.78 13.04 1.28
CA LYS A 149 8.97 12.20 1.46
C LYS A 149 9.66 12.45 2.79
N ASN A 150 9.91 13.72 3.13
CA ASN A 150 10.63 14.08 4.35
C ASN A 150 9.88 13.68 5.62
N THR A 151 8.54 13.74 5.59
CA THR A 151 7.70 13.29 6.69
C THR A 151 7.70 11.77 6.79
N PHE A 152 7.69 11.05 5.67
CA PHE A 152 7.86 9.60 5.71
C PHE A 152 9.24 9.22 6.30
N LEU A 153 10.32 9.84 5.81
CA LEU A 153 11.68 9.65 6.32
C LEU A 153 11.79 9.92 7.83
N SER A 154 11.21 11.01 8.33
CA SER A 154 11.29 11.37 9.76
C SER A 154 10.53 10.41 10.67
N LEU A 155 9.55 9.67 10.13
CA LEU A 155 8.77 8.69 10.86
C LEU A 155 9.42 7.30 10.87
N LEU A 156 10.42 7.02 10.05
CA LEU A 156 11.13 5.74 10.08
C LEU A 156 12.00 5.64 11.35
N LYS A 157 12.04 4.44 11.96
CA LYS A 157 13.00 4.09 13.00
C LYS A 157 13.65 2.78 12.63
N LYS A 158 14.96 2.69 12.87
CA LYS A 158 15.78 1.52 12.55
C LYS A 158 15.14 0.25 13.10
N GLU A 159 15.34 -0.83 12.35
CA GLU A 159 14.92 -2.19 12.73
C GLU A 159 13.41 -2.42 12.83
N GLU A 160 12.58 -1.50 12.32
CA GLU A 160 11.13 -1.72 12.23
C GLU A 160 10.77 -2.56 10.99
N THR A 161 9.86 -3.51 11.18
CA THR A 161 9.07 -4.08 10.08
C THR A 161 8.01 -3.09 9.60
N ASN A 162 7.38 -3.37 8.46
CA ASN A 162 6.24 -2.59 7.98
C ASN A 162 5.07 -2.57 8.98
N TRP A 163 4.82 -3.69 9.68
CA TRP A 163 3.80 -3.78 10.72
C TRP A 163 4.16 -2.98 11.97
N ASP A 164 5.42 -3.08 12.42
CA ASP A 164 5.91 -2.28 13.55
C ASP A 164 5.78 -0.78 13.26
N PHE A 165 6.07 -0.38 12.03
CA PHE A 165 5.89 1.00 11.59
C PHE A 165 4.43 1.44 11.72
N GLU A 166 3.46 0.70 11.18
CA GLU A 166 2.03 1.08 11.25
C GLU A 166 1.51 1.19 12.69
N ILE A 167 2.06 0.39 13.62
CA ILE A 167 1.68 0.37 15.04
C ILE A 167 2.37 1.50 15.82
N ASN A 168 3.66 1.72 15.58
CA ASN A 168 4.50 2.60 16.41
C ASN A 168 4.56 4.04 15.90
N SER A 169 4.50 4.27 14.59
CA SER A 169 4.61 5.61 13.99
C SER A 169 3.45 6.59 14.28
N PRO A 170 2.22 6.16 14.64
CA PRO A 170 1.21 7.10 15.13
C PRO A 170 1.71 7.98 16.28
N SER A 171 2.46 7.42 17.23
CA SER A 171 3.07 8.17 18.34
C SER A 171 4.08 9.24 17.92
N ARG A 172 4.78 9.00 16.80
CA ARG A 172 5.79 9.89 16.20
C ARG A 172 5.19 10.92 15.23
N SER A 173 3.92 10.74 14.86
CA SER A 173 3.27 11.55 13.82
C SER A 173 2.41 12.70 14.37
N LYS A 174 2.37 12.92 15.69
CA LYS A 174 1.44 13.83 16.39
C LYS A 174 1.50 15.30 15.94
N ASP A 175 2.64 15.71 15.38
CA ASP A 175 2.89 17.08 14.95
C ASP A 175 2.59 17.32 13.46
N TYR A 176 2.29 16.27 12.70
CA TYR A 176 1.99 16.36 11.26
C TYR A 176 0.49 16.38 10.98
N LEU A 177 0.08 17.04 9.90
CA LEU A 177 -1.30 17.06 9.44
C LEU A 177 -1.54 15.91 8.46
N PHE A 178 -2.37 14.96 8.89
CA PHE A 178 -2.65 13.75 8.14
C PHE A 178 -4.13 13.71 7.75
N LEU A 179 -4.37 13.40 6.48
CA LEU A 179 -5.69 13.44 5.88
C LEU A 179 -6.10 12.06 5.38
N SER A 180 -7.40 11.85 5.27
CA SER A 180 -7.98 10.63 4.68
C SER A 180 -9.19 10.98 3.83
N LEU A 181 -9.41 10.22 2.77
CA LEU A 181 -10.68 10.25 2.06
C LEU A 181 -11.85 9.92 3.01
N ILE A 182 -12.91 10.71 2.91
CA ILE A 182 -14.16 10.43 3.61
C ILE A 182 -14.78 9.18 2.98
N LYS A 183 -15.09 8.18 3.82
CA LYS A 183 -15.86 7.01 3.38
C LYS A 183 -17.23 7.48 2.90
N GLN A 184 -17.53 7.32 1.62
CA GLN A 184 -18.91 7.42 1.18
C GLN A 184 -19.70 6.29 1.87
N THR A 185 -20.86 6.58 2.45
CA THR A 185 -21.53 5.67 3.40
C THR A 185 -22.52 4.69 2.77
N LYS A 186 -22.53 4.54 1.43
CA LYS A 186 -23.50 3.68 0.75
C LYS A 186 -22.87 2.40 0.19
N GLY A 187 -22.94 1.32 0.97
CA GLY A 187 -22.74 -0.06 0.51
C GLY A 187 -21.76 -0.88 1.33
N HIS A 188 -21.56 -2.15 0.95
CA HIS A 188 -20.46 -2.96 1.49
C HIS A 188 -19.12 -2.38 1.01
N ILE A 189 -18.05 -2.51 1.79
CA ILE A 189 -16.70 -2.05 1.36
C ILE A 189 -16.25 -2.67 0.03
N ARG A 190 -16.82 -3.82 -0.34
CA ARG A 190 -16.62 -4.51 -1.63
C ARG A 190 -17.26 -3.81 -2.83
N THR A 191 -18.30 -3.00 -2.62
CA THR A 191 -19.00 -2.27 -3.69
C THR A 191 -18.50 -0.83 -3.81
N HIS A 192 -17.68 -0.37 -2.86
CA HIS A 192 -17.12 0.98 -2.91
C HIS A 192 -16.14 1.13 -4.07
N THR A 193 -16.24 2.28 -4.73
CA THR A 193 -15.27 2.73 -5.71
C THR A 193 -14.56 3.91 -5.08
N TYR A 194 -13.30 3.70 -4.71
CA TYR A 194 -12.39 4.78 -4.30
C TYR A 194 -11.53 5.18 -5.51
N PRO A 195 -10.92 6.38 -5.49
CA PRO A 195 -9.99 6.82 -6.53
C PRO A 195 -8.91 5.78 -6.82
N ILE A 196 -8.41 5.12 -5.77
CA ILE A 196 -7.60 3.90 -5.86
C ILE A 196 -8.42 2.74 -5.34
N THR A 197 -8.85 1.82 -6.23
CA THR A 197 -9.58 0.61 -5.84
C THR A 197 -8.79 -0.63 -6.22
N TYR A 198 -8.31 -1.35 -5.22
CA TYR A 198 -7.62 -2.62 -5.38
C TYR A 198 -8.41 -3.78 -4.76
N TYR A 199 -7.98 -5.00 -5.09
CA TYR A 199 -8.52 -6.22 -4.53
C TYR A 199 -8.38 -6.21 -3.00
N TYR A 200 -9.53 -6.19 -2.29
CA TYR A 200 -9.69 -5.76 -0.88
C TYR A 200 -8.76 -6.39 0.19
N LYS A 201 -8.00 -7.45 -0.10
CA LYS A 201 -7.30 -8.19 0.95
C LYS A 201 -5.78 -8.18 0.87
N THR A 202 -5.21 -8.18 -0.33
CA THR A 202 -3.80 -8.43 -0.70
C THR A 202 -3.78 -9.51 -1.81
N ALA A 203 -2.76 -9.53 -2.65
CA ALA A 203 -2.47 -10.63 -3.57
C ALA A 203 -1.92 -11.86 -2.83
N VAL A 204 -1.17 -11.62 -1.74
CA VAL A 204 -0.44 -12.62 -0.98
C VAL A 204 -0.71 -12.48 0.51
N PHE A 205 -1.30 -13.51 1.12
CA PHE A 205 -1.55 -13.54 2.56
C PHE A 205 -0.69 -14.63 3.21
N LYS A 206 0.18 -14.21 4.14
CA LYS A 206 1.17 -15.08 4.80
C LYS A 206 2.02 -15.85 3.79
N GLY A 207 2.57 -15.13 2.81
CA GLY A 207 3.49 -15.68 1.82
C GLY A 207 2.85 -16.58 0.76
N MET A 208 1.53 -16.77 0.77
CA MET A 208 0.80 -17.57 -0.21
C MET A 208 -0.12 -16.75 -1.09
N TRP A 209 -0.21 -17.11 -2.36
CA TRP A 209 -1.16 -16.54 -3.31
C TRP A 209 -2.61 -16.76 -2.86
N MET A 210 -3.41 -15.70 -2.93
CA MET A 210 -4.85 -15.83 -2.82
C MET A 210 -5.42 -16.52 -4.07
N PRO A 211 -6.22 -17.60 -3.95
CA PRO A 211 -6.80 -18.30 -5.10
C PRO A 211 -7.59 -17.38 -6.01
N GLU A 212 -8.31 -16.44 -5.42
CA GLU A 212 -9.11 -15.45 -6.14
C GLU A 212 -8.26 -14.51 -7.01
N VAL A 213 -6.99 -14.30 -6.65
CA VAL A 213 -6.05 -13.46 -7.40
C VAL A 213 -5.45 -14.23 -8.58
N ILE A 214 -5.24 -15.53 -8.41
CA ILE A 214 -4.83 -16.41 -9.51
C ILE A 214 -5.92 -16.44 -10.58
N GLU A 215 -7.19 -16.55 -10.19
CA GLU A 215 -8.32 -16.55 -11.12
C GLU A 215 -8.38 -15.27 -11.96
N ILE A 216 -8.12 -14.08 -11.39
CA ILE A 216 -8.08 -12.84 -12.17
C ILE A 216 -6.86 -12.79 -13.09
N CYS A 217 -5.68 -13.23 -12.62
CA CYS A 217 -4.48 -13.26 -13.46
C CYS A 217 -4.65 -14.19 -14.67
N GLN A 218 -5.22 -15.38 -14.46
CA GLN A 218 -5.50 -16.34 -15.53
C GLN A 218 -6.49 -15.82 -16.55
N LYS A 219 -7.54 -15.10 -16.11
CA LYS A 219 -8.52 -14.47 -17.01
C LYS A 219 -7.88 -13.41 -17.92
N GLU A 220 -6.82 -12.77 -17.45
CA GLU A 220 -6.06 -11.76 -18.18
C GLU A 220 -4.86 -12.36 -18.96
N GLY A 221 -4.69 -13.69 -18.95
CA GLY A 221 -3.58 -14.38 -19.62
C GLY A 221 -2.22 -14.21 -18.92
N ILE A 222 -2.20 -13.78 -17.65
CA ILE A 222 -0.98 -13.63 -16.86
C ILE A 222 -0.61 -14.98 -16.24
N ASN A 223 0.57 -15.48 -16.58
CA ASN A 223 1.10 -16.71 -15.98
C ASN A 223 1.68 -16.42 -14.59
N ILE A 224 1.29 -17.22 -13.59
CA ILE A 224 1.83 -17.17 -12.22
C ILE A 224 2.61 -18.46 -11.98
N ASP A 225 3.87 -18.33 -11.54
CA ASP A 225 4.68 -19.49 -11.15
C ASP A 225 4.25 -20.04 -9.78
N LEU A 226 3.46 -21.10 -9.81
CA LEU A 226 2.97 -21.79 -8.61
C LEU A 226 4.03 -22.69 -7.95
N ASN A 227 5.17 -22.94 -8.62
CA ASN A 227 6.29 -23.66 -8.01
C ASN A 227 7.08 -22.74 -7.08
N TYR A 228 7.20 -21.47 -7.44
CA TYR A 228 7.89 -20.48 -6.60
C TYR A 228 7.09 -20.11 -5.35
N ARG A 229 5.80 -19.78 -5.50
CA ARG A 229 4.94 -19.40 -4.39
C ARG A 229 3.68 -20.26 -4.35
N LYS A 230 3.44 -20.88 -3.19
CA LYS A 230 2.27 -21.72 -2.93
C LYS A 230 0.97 -20.91 -2.97
N VAL A 231 -0.11 -21.62 -3.28
CA VAL A 231 -1.49 -21.10 -3.25
C VAL A 231 -2.15 -21.50 -1.94
N GLN A 232 -2.97 -20.62 -1.37
CA GLN A 232 -3.73 -20.98 -0.18
C GLN A 232 -4.65 -22.17 -0.42
N THR A 233 -4.53 -23.16 0.45
CA THR A 233 -5.43 -24.30 0.59
C THR A 233 -6.77 -23.87 1.18
N ARG A 234 -7.74 -24.81 1.17
CA ARG A 234 -9.03 -24.61 1.83
C ARG A 234 -8.90 -24.32 3.33
N LYS A 235 -7.91 -24.93 4.00
CA LYS A 235 -7.65 -24.72 5.43
C LYS A 235 -7.17 -23.30 5.70
N GLU A 236 -6.23 -22.79 4.91
CA GLU A 236 -5.72 -21.42 5.06
C GLU A 236 -6.77 -20.38 4.67
N LYS A 237 -7.58 -20.66 3.66
CA LYS A 237 -8.74 -19.82 3.31
C LYS A 237 -9.75 -19.74 4.46
N PHE A 238 -10.00 -20.85 5.15
CA PHE A 238 -10.84 -20.88 6.35
C PHE A 238 -10.18 -20.07 7.47
N TYR A 239 -8.93 -20.35 7.83
CA TYR A 239 -8.16 -19.59 8.82
C TYR A 239 -8.22 -18.08 8.56
N ARG A 240 -7.94 -17.65 7.32
CA ARG A 240 -8.02 -16.26 6.87
C ARG A 240 -9.40 -15.65 7.12
N LYS A 241 -10.48 -16.40 6.88
CA LYS A 241 -11.85 -15.93 7.16
C LYS A 241 -12.03 -15.64 8.65
N PHE A 242 -11.56 -16.51 9.54
CA PHE A 242 -11.61 -16.27 10.99
C PHE A 242 -10.71 -15.12 11.41
N TYR A 243 -9.46 -15.08 10.91
CA TYR A 243 -8.51 -14.01 11.20
C TYR A 243 -9.09 -12.61 10.98
N TYR A 244 -9.76 -12.38 9.84
CA TYR A 244 -10.40 -11.09 9.55
C TYR A 244 -11.66 -10.83 10.39
N LEU A 245 -12.33 -11.87 10.89
CA LEU A 245 -13.47 -11.73 11.81
C LEU A 245 -13.02 -11.48 13.26
N SER A 246 -11.80 -11.88 13.60
CA SER A 246 -11.24 -11.69 14.93
C SER A 246 -10.90 -10.22 15.21
N PRO A 247 -11.14 -9.74 16.43
CA PRO A 247 -10.59 -8.48 16.95
C PRO A 247 -9.08 -8.37 16.71
N VAL A 248 -8.59 -7.16 16.45
CA VAL A 248 -7.18 -6.89 16.12
C VAL A 248 -6.22 -7.44 17.19
N PHE A 249 -6.54 -7.28 18.48
CA PHE A 249 -5.70 -7.79 19.56
C PHE A 249 -5.58 -9.34 19.55
N LEU A 250 -6.60 -10.07 19.09
CA LEU A 250 -6.54 -11.53 18.94
C LEU A 250 -5.77 -11.96 17.69
N ARG A 251 -5.69 -11.11 16.66
CA ARG A 251 -4.92 -11.40 15.44
C ARG A 251 -3.44 -11.61 15.76
N HIS A 252 -2.86 -10.83 16.67
CA HIS A 252 -1.48 -11.04 17.13
C HIS A 252 -1.26 -12.41 17.77
N VAL A 253 -2.24 -12.91 18.56
CA VAL A 253 -2.19 -14.26 19.13
C VAL A 253 -2.29 -15.31 18.03
N TYR A 254 -3.19 -15.12 17.05
CA TYR A 254 -3.30 -16.03 15.91
C TYR A 254 -2.06 -16.02 15.02
N ASP A 255 -1.37 -14.89 14.86
CA ASP A 255 -0.14 -14.76 14.09
C ASP A 255 1.02 -15.46 14.81
N PHE A 256 1.13 -15.28 16.12
CA PHE A 256 2.09 -16.01 16.95
C PHE A 256 1.88 -17.53 16.88
N ILE A 257 0.63 -17.99 17.03
CA ILE A 257 0.28 -19.42 16.91
C ILE A 257 0.60 -19.92 15.49
N TYR A 258 0.16 -19.21 14.46
CA TYR A 258 0.38 -19.62 13.06
C TYR A 258 1.87 -19.74 12.73
N ASN A 259 2.68 -18.76 13.12
CA ASN A 259 4.13 -18.76 12.87
C ASN A 259 4.87 -19.84 13.69
N LYS A 260 4.32 -20.27 14.84
CA LYS A 260 4.90 -21.32 15.68
C LYS A 260 4.59 -22.75 15.20
N TYR A 261 3.46 -22.95 14.52
CA TYR A 261 2.99 -24.29 14.13
C TYR A 261 3.04 -24.56 12.62
N ILE A 262 3.28 -23.54 11.79
CA ILE A 262 3.44 -23.67 10.34
C ILE A 262 4.82 -23.10 10.00
N ASN A 263 5.81 -23.99 10.02
CA ASN A 263 7.20 -23.69 9.62
C ASN A 263 7.22 -23.28 8.14
N TRP A 264 7.97 -22.22 7.84
CA TRP A 264 8.30 -21.75 6.49
C TRP A 264 9.29 -22.67 5.81
#